data_AF-A0AAN9FQL2-F1
#
_entry.id   AF-A0AAN9FQL2-F1
#
_cell.length_a   1.000
_cell.length_b   1.000
_cell.length_c   1.000
_cell.angle_alpha   90.00
_cell.angle_beta   90.00
_cell.angle_gamma   90.00
#
_symmetry.space_group_name_H-M   'P 1'
#
loop_
_entity.id
_entity.type
_entity.pdbx_description
1 polymer ?
#
loop_
_entity_poly.entity_id
_entity_poly.type
_entity_poly.pdbx_seq_one_letter_code
_entity_poly.pdbx_strand_id
1 'polypeptide(L)'
;MKVQFLRTYGDEELGEKLRLLRPERKEKDWFSIAELNERLVRLREMGEKQASFVNVGGFDISIVTLQSMLDQLGAIPSFSLGPPKEHLVEKYYHPDNMSSAEKLKIELKVAQLSTKIKHLSAALHKDAHSRKGLLAMVQKRKRFLKYLRRTDWDSYCFVISKLGLRDNPDHSHKIQTSRSGLAAS
;
A
#
# COMPACT_ATOMS: atom_id res chain seq x y z
N MET A 1 -2.54 2.29 18.44
CA MET A 1 -3.84 2.93 18.15
C MET A 1 -4.01 3.06 16.65
N LYS A 2 -5.16 2.68 16.09
CA LYS A 2 -5.47 2.88 14.66
C LYS A 2 -5.78 4.36 14.42
N VAL A 3 -5.01 5.02 13.55
CA VAL A 3 -5.17 6.46 13.22
C VAL A 3 -5.91 6.71 11.90
N GLN A 4 -6.46 5.65 11.29
CA GLN A 4 -7.13 5.76 10.00
C GLN A 4 -8.58 6.19 10.18
N PHE A 5 -8.96 7.27 9.51
CA PHE A 5 -10.34 7.71 9.33
C PHE A 5 -11.00 6.89 8.22
N LEU A 6 -12.29 6.61 8.35
CA LEU A 6 -13.08 5.89 7.34
C LEU A 6 -13.37 6.77 6.10
N ARG A 7 -13.31 8.09 6.27
CA ARG A 7 -13.47 9.09 5.20
C ARG A 7 -12.24 9.97 5.13
N THR A 8 -11.88 10.38 3.91
CA THR A 8 -10.89 11.44 3.68
C THR A 8 -11.58 12.79 3.83
N TYR A 9 -11.15 13.60 4.79
CA TYR A 9 -11.61 14.97 4.95
C TYR A 9 -10.66 15.91 4.20
N GLY A 10 -11.22 16.93 3.53
CA GLY A 10 -10.42 18.06 3.07
C GLY A 10 -9.89 18.90 4.25
N ASP A 11 -8.85 19.69 4.03
CA ASP A 11 -8.21 20.48 5.09
C ASP A 11 -9.18 21.48 5.73
N GLU A 12 -10.02 22.13 4.92
CA GLU A 12 -11.04 23.08 5.37
C GLU A 12 -12.14 22.41 6.21
N GLU A 13 -12.71 21.32 5.69
CA GLU A 13 -13.77 20.55 6.35
C GLU A 13 -13.29 19.95 7.69
N LEU A 14 -12.05 19.44 7.71
CA LEU A 14 -11.43 18.92 8.92
C LEU A 14 -11.25 20.03 9.95
N GLY A 15 -10.82 21.21 9.52
CA GLY A 15 -10.67 22.40 10.37
C GLY A 15 -11.98 22.82 11.04
N GLU A 16 -13.08 22.89 10.28
CA GLU A 16 -14.41 23.23 10.81
C GLU A 16 -14.90 22.20 11.83
N LYS A 17 -14.79 20.91 11.51
CA LYS A 17 -15.24 19.84 12.41
C LYS A 17 -14.43 19.80 13.71
N LEU A 18 -13.12 20.02 13.64
CA LEU A 18 -12.26 20.11 14.82
C LEU A 18 -12.50 21.39 15.65
N ARG A 19 -13.03 22.45 15.02
CA ARG A 19 -13.44 23.69 15.71
C ARG A 19 -14.73 23.48 16.49
N LEU A 20 -15.69 22.75 15.94
CA LEU A 20 -16.95 22.41 16.61
C LEU A 20 -16.75 21.50 17.83
N LEU A 21 -15.76 20.62 17.78
CA LEU A 21 -15.42 19.71 18.88
C LEU A 21 -14.55 20.37 19.98
N ARG A 22 -14.43 21.70 19.98
CA ARG A 22 -13.68 22.43 21.00
C ARG A 22 -14.44 22.39 22.34
N PRO A 23 -13.79 22.00 23.46
CA PRO A 23 -14.43 22.05 24.77
C PRO A 23 -14.71 23.50 25.20
N GLU A 24 -15.79 23.70 25.95
CA GLU A 24 -16.28 25.04 26.34
C GLU A 24 -15.36 25.77 27.33
N ARG A 25 -14.56 25.04 28.11
CA ARG A 25 -13.69 25.63 29.15
C ARG A 25 -12.24 25.65 28.69
N LYS A 26 -11.66 26.84 28.51
CA LYS A 26 -10.22 27.00 28.30
C LYS A 26 -9.64 28.26 28.94
N GLU A 27 -8.61 28.06 29.75
CA GLU A 27 -7.71 29.09 30.31
C GLU A 27 -6.45 29.33 29.44
N LYS A 28 -6.21 28.58 28.36
CA LYS A 28 -5.01 28.71 27.51
C LYS A 28 -5.33 28.97 26.04
N ASP A 29 -4.58 29.90 25.44
CA ASP A 29 -4.73 30.39 24.06
C ASP A 29 -4.43 29.34 22.98
N TRP A 30 -3.69 28.27 23.30
CA TRP A 30 -3.30 27.23 22.35
C TRP A 30 -3.72 25.84 22.83
N PHE A 31 -4.20 24.98 21.91
CA PHE A 31 -4.64 23.62 22.25
C PHE A 31 -3.45 22.68 22.51
N SER A 32 -3.64 21.68 23.37
CA SER A 32 -2.62 20.66 23.62
C SER A 32 -2.69 19.51 22.61
N ILE A 33 -1.60 18.77 22.41
CA ILE A 33 -1.58 17.59 21.52
C ILE A 33 -2.54 16.49 22.00
N ALA A 34 -2.69 16.34 23.31
CA ALA A 34 -3.62 15.39 23.91
C ALA A 34 -5.07 15.76 23.58
N GLU A 35 -5.38 17.06 23.62
CA GLU A 35 -6.69 17.58 23.27
C GLU A 35 -7.00 17.42 21.77
N LEU A 36 -6.03 17.68 20.89
CA LEU A 36 -6.21 17.44 19.45
C LEU A 36 -6.52 15.96 19.19
N ASN A 37 -5.78 15.06 19.84
CA ASN A 37 -6.04 13.62 19.73
C ASN A 37 -7.45 13.26 20.20
N GLU A 38 -7.92 13.82 21.31
CA GLU A 38 -9.29 13.61 21.80
C GLU A 38 -10.34 14.08 20.77
N ARG A 39 -10.11 15.23 20.14
CA ARG A 39 -11.00 15.74 19.08
C ARG A 39 -11.00 14.83 17.85
N LEU A 40 -9.84 14.33 17.43
CA LEU A 40 -9.73 13.40 16.30
C LEU A 40 -10.43 12.06 16.59
N VAL A 41 -10.41 11.60 17.84
CA VAL A 41 -11.16 10.41 18.28
C VAL A 41 -12.67 10.67 18.25
N ARG A 42 -13.15 11.78 18.83
CA ARG A 42 -14.57 12.15 18.77
C ARG A 42 -15.06 12.36 17.34
N LEU A 43 -14.22 12.95 16.47
CA LEU A 43 -14.53 13.13 15.05
C LEU A 43 -14.75 11.78 14.34
N ARG A 44 -13.97 10.76 14.70
CA ARG A 44 -14.18 9.39 14.20
C ARG A 44 -15.49 8.82 14.70
N GLU A 45 -15.78 8.90 15.99
CA GLU A 45 -17.04 8.38 16.55
C GLU A 45 -18.25 9.04 15.89
N MET A 46 -18.18 10.35 15.63
CA MET A 46 -19.20 11.08 14.87
C MET A 46 -19.28 10.60 13.42
N GLY A 47 -18.14 10.33 12.77
CA GLY A 47 -18.07 9.76 11.43
C GLY A 47 -18.62 8.33 11.34
N GLU A 48 -18.41 7.49 12.35
CA GLU A 48 -18.95 6.13 12.45
C GLU A 48 -20.47 6.15 12.68
N LYS A 49 -20.98 7.07 13.51
CA LYS A 49 -22.42 7.31 13.71
C LYS A 49 -23.12 7.93 12.50
N GLN A 50 -22.42 8.73 11.70
CA GLN A 50 -22.95 9.23 10.42
C GLN A 50 -22.84 8.16 9.32
N ALA A 51 -21.77 7.37 9.33
CA ALA A 51 -21.62 6.25 8.42
C ALA A 51 -22.69 5.20 8.67
N SER A 52 -23.23 5.06 9.88
CA SER A 52 -24.36 4.15 10.12
C SER A 52 -25.67 4.56 9.46
N PHE A 53 -25.73 5.68 8.72
CA PHE A 53 -26.87 6.09 7.90
C PHE A 53 -26.42 6.45 6.48
N VAL A 54 -27.19 6.02 5.48
CA VAL A 54 -26.95 6.33 4.06
C VAL A 54 -28.19 7.07 3.56
N ASN A 55 -27.97 8.22 2.93
CA ASN A 55 -29.04 8.99 2.32
C ASN A 55 -29.34 8.40 0.93
N VAL A 56 -30.55 7.87 0.75
CA VAL A 56 -31.04 7.34 -0.53
C VAL A 56 -32.35 8.04 -0.85
N GLY A 57 -32.36 8.85 -1.92
CA GLY A 57 -33.56 9.55 -2.37
C GLY A 57 -34.15 10.54 -1.37
N GLY A 58 -33.32 11.16 -0.52
CA GLY A 58 -33.77 12.13 0.48
C GLY A 58 -34.19 11.53 1.83
N PHE A 59 -34.09 10.21 2.00
CA PHE A 59 -34.32 9.54 3.28
C PHE A 59 -33.01 9.05 3.87
N ASP A 60 -32.80 9.32 5.15
CA ASP A 60 -31.69 8.78 5.91
C ASP A 60 -32.05 7.37 6.38
N ILE A 61 -31.52 6.36 5.67
CA ILE A 61 -31.77 4.97 6.00
C ILE A 61 -30.56 4.44 6.76
N SER A 62 -30.77 3.77 7.90
CA SER A 62 -29.64 3.22 8.65
C SER A 62 -28.96 2.11 7.83
N ILE A 63 -27.64 1.99 7.89
CA ILE A 63 -26.89 0.90 7.25
C ILE A 63 -27.44 -0.45 7.70
N VAL A 64 -27.86 -0.59 8.95
CA VAL A 64 -28.43 -1.84 9.46
C VAL A 64 -29.78 -2.16 8.80
N THR A 65 -30.62 -1.16 8.56
CA THR A 65 -31.90 -1.34 7.86
C THR A 65 -31.71 -1.55 6.36
N LEU A 66 -30.76 -0.85 5.73
CA LEU A 66 -30.37 -1.14 4.35
C LEU A 66 -29.77 -2.54 4.22
N GLN A 67 -28.94 -2.97 5.16
CA GLN A 67 -28.36 -4.30 5.16
C GLN A 67 -29.45 -5.37 5.27
N SER A 68 -30.44 -5.19 6.16
CA SER A 68 -31.56 -6.13 6.25
C SER A 68 -32.42 -6.14 4.98
N MET A 69 -32.62 -4.97 4.35
CA MET A 69 -33.34 -4.86 3.08
C MET A 69 -32.58 -5.53 1.92
N LEU A 70 -31.25 -5.36 1.86
CA LEU A 70 -30.39 -5.98 0.85
C LEU A 70 -30.29 -7.50 1.05
N ASP A 71 -30.24 -7.98 2.30
CA ASP A 71 -30.27 -9.40 2.63
C ASP A 71 -31.60 -10.05 2.21
N GLN A 72 -32.73 -9.36 2.40
CA GLN A 72 -34.05 -9.82 1.92
C GLN A 72 -34.14 -9.88 0.39
N LEU A 73 -33.42 -9.00 -0.32
CA LEU A 73 -33.37 -8.99 -1.78
C LEU A 73 -32.36 -9.99 -2.37
N GLY A 74 -31.59 -10.70 -1.53
CA GLY A 74 -30.60 -11.69 -1.96
C GLY A 74 -29.48 -11.11 -2.86
N ALA A 75 -29.31 -9.79 -2.86
CA ALA A 75 -28.54 -9.09 -3.89
C ALA A 75 -27.04 -9.02 -3.60
N ILE A 76 -26.61 -9.16 -2.34
CA ILE A 76 -25.20 -9.16 -1.97
C ILE A 76 -24.91 -10.34 -1.05
N PRO A 77 -24.16 -11.34 -1.51
CA PRO A 77 -23.79 -12.44 -0.64
C PRO A 77 -22.87 -11.93 0.47
N SER A 78 -23.10 -12.39 1.70
CA SER A 78 -22.42 -11.93 2.93
C SER A 78 -20.89 -12.00 2.89
N PHE A 79 -20.32 -12.84 2.02
CA PHE A 79 -18.86 -12.92 1.82
C PHE A 79 -18.26 -11.67 1.15
N SER A 80 -19.06 -10.83 0.46
CA SER A 80 -18.61 -9.59 -0.17
C SER A 80 -18.52 -8.39 0.78
N LEU A 81 -19.10 -8.50 1.98
CA LEU A 81 -19.22 -7.40 2.93
C LEU A 81 -18.10 -7.36 3.97
N GLY A 82 -17.34 -8.46 4.12
CA GLY A 82 -16.22 -8.58 5.04
C GLY A 82 -14.87 -8.54 4.32
N PRO A 83 -13.78 -8.13 5.01
CA PRO A 83 -12.44 -8.32 4.48
C PRO A 83 -12.22 -9.83 4.18
N PRO A 84 -11.56 -10.18 3.05
CA PRO A 84 -11.34 -11.57 2.69
C PRO A 84 -10.59 -12.30 3.80
N LYS A 85 -11.00 -13.54 4.09
CA LYS A 85 -10.40 -14.35 5.15
C LYS A 85 -8.89 -14.47 4.92
N GLU A 86 -8.09 -14.13 5.93
CA GLU A 86 -6.62 -14.02 5.80
C GLU A 86 -5.98 -15.29 5.24
N HIS A 87 -6.39 -16.48 5.70
CA HIS A 87 -5.85 -17.75 5.22
C HIS A 87 -6.16 -18.04 3.73
N LEU A 88 -7.23 -17.46 3.18
CA LEU A 88 -7.54 -17.57 1.74
C LEU A 88 -6.68 -16.59 0.94
N VAL A 89 -6.45 -15.39 1.48
CA VAL A 89 -5.54 -14.42 0.88
C VAL A 89 -4.15 -15.00 0.81
N GLU A 90 -3.64 -15.58 1.90
CA GLU A 90 -2.33 -16.20 1.91
C GLU A 90 -2.25 -17.35 0.89
N LYS A 91 -3.16 -18.31 0.94
CA LYS A 91 -3.14 -19.49 0.05
C LYS A 91 -3.24 -19.16 -1.45
N TYR A 92 -4.10 -18.22 -1.83
CA TYR A 92 -4.40 -17.94 -3.24
C TYR A 92 -3.70 -16.69 -3.79
N TYR A 93 -3.37 -15.72 -2.96
CA TYR A 93 -2.59 -14.53 -3.34
C TYR A 93 -1.11 -14.66 -2.95
N HIS A 94 -0.61 -15.89 -2.77
CA HIS A 94 0.83 -16.12 -2.78
C HIS A 94 1.42 -15.60 -4.11
N PRO A 95 2.60 -14.96 -4.07
CA PRO A 95 3.25 -14.41 -5.26
C PRO A 95 3.49 -15.45 -6.37
N ASP A 96 3.60 -16.72 -6.01
CA ASP A 96 3.84 -17.81 -6.96
C ASP A 96 2.56 -18.24 -7.70
N ASN A 97 1.38 -17.88 -7.18
CA ASN A 97 0.07 -18.21 -7.74
C ASN A 97 -0.57 -17.05 -8.53
N MET A 98 0.20 -15.99 -8.83
CA MET A 98 -0.29 -14.85 -9.61
C MET A 98 -0.74 -15.25 -11.02
N SER A 99 -1.81 -14.63 -11.50
CA SER A 99 -2.29 -14.81 -12.87
C SER A 99 -1.24 -14.36 -13.89
N SER A 100 -1.21 -14.99 -15.06
CA SER A 100 -0.32 -14.62 -16.18
C SER A 100 -0.44 -13.13 -16.54
N ALA A 101 -1.64 -12.54 -16.40
CA ALA A 101 -1.86 -11.11 -16.62
C ALA A 101 -1.09 -10.23 -15.63
N GLU A 102 -0.95 -10.66 -14.38
CA GLU A 102 -0.23 -9.91 -13.36
C GLU A 102 1.28 -10.02 -13.55
N LYS A 103 1.78 -11.20 -13.95
CA LYS A 103 3.18 -11.39 -14.34
C LYS A 103 3.56 -10.49 -15.52
N LEU A 104 2.76 -10.46 -16.57
CA LEU A 104 2.92 -9.53 -17.72
C LEU A 104 2.97 -8.06 -17.27
N LYS A 105 2.13 -7.67 -16.31
CA LYS A 105 2.14 -6.30 -15.76
C LYS A 105 3.46 -5.96 -15.06
N ILE A 106 4.13 -6.93 -14.42
CA ILE A 106 5.44 -6.74 -13.80
C ILE A 106 6.51 -6.55 -14.89
N GLU A 107 6.52 -7.38 -15.92
CA GLU A 107 7.44 -7.25 -17.06
C GLU A 107 7.33 -5.88 -17.74
N LEU A 108 6.10 -5.43 -18.00
CA LEU A 108 5.83 -4.10 -18.57
C LEU A 108 6.37 -2.98 -17.68
N LYS A 109 6.16 -3.07 -16.35
CA LYS A 109 6.71 -2.09 -15.40
C LYS A 109 8.24 -2.06 -15.43
N VAL A 110 8.90 -3.21 -15.58
CA VAL A 110 10.36 -3.29 -15.71
C VAL A 110 10.83 -2.62 -17.00
N ALA A 111 10.15 -2.86 -18.12
CA ALA A 111 10.43 -2.21 -19.39
C ALA A 111 10.26 -0.68 -19.30
N GLN A 112 9.14 -0.21 -18.77
CA GLN A 112 8.85 1.22 -18.56
C GLN A 112 9.86 1.91 -17.63
N LEU A 113 10.25 1.25 -16.53
CA LEU A 113 11.29 1.78 -15.65
C LEU A 113 12.63 1.85 -16.39
N SER A 114 12.96 0.84 -17.19
CA SER A 114 14.22 0.80 -17.92
C SER A 114 14.33 1.90 -18.97
N THR A 115 13.26 2.17 -19.72
CA THR A 115 13.23 3.28 -20.68
C THR A 115 13.36 4.62 -19.95
N LYS A 116 12.56 4.84 -18.89
CA LYS A 116 12.64 6.08 -18.08
C LYS A 116 14.03 6.30 -17.48
N ILE A 117 14.65 5.26 -16.92
CA ILE A 117 16.01 5.32 -16.36
C ILE A 117 17.01 5.68 -17.45
N LYS A 118 16.93 5.06 -18.65
CA LYS A 118 17.83 5.38 -19.77
C LYS A 118 17.72 6.88 -20.15
N HIS A 119 16.51 7.37 -20.40
CA HIS A 119 16.28 8.78 -20.76
C HIS A 119 16.72 9.75 -19.67
N LEU A 120 16.35 9.49 -18.41
CA LEU A 120 16.71 10.37 -17.30
C LEU A 120 18.20 10.34 -17.00
N SER A 121 18.86 9.19 -17.11
CA SER A 121 20.31 9.11 -16.89
C SER A 121 21.10 9.97 -17.87
N ALA A 122 20.61 10.12 -19.11
CA ALA A 122 21.25 10.94 -20.13
C ALA A 122 21.01 12.44 -19.95
N ALA A 123 19.84 12.83 -19.43
CA ALA A 123 19.47 14.23 -19.26
C ALA A 123 20.01 14.87 -17.96
N LEU A 124 20.34 14.04 -16.97
CA LEU A 124 20.42 14.49 -15.59
C LEU A 124 21.85 14.45 -15.02
N HIS A 125 22.51 15.62 -14.98
CA HIS A 125 23.92 15.71 -14.59
C HIS A 125 24.17 16.38 -13.22
N LYS A 126 23.31 17.30 -12.75
CA LYS A 126 23.67 18.18 -11.60
C LYS A 126 22.76 18.10 -10.36
N ASP A 127 21.43 17.92 -10.50
CA ASP A 127 20.51 17.99 -9.35
C ASP A 127 20.52 16.74 -8.45
N ALA A 128 20.67 16.97 -7.14
CA ALA A 128 20.67 15.93 -6.11
C ALA A 128 19.30 15.27 -5.92
N HIS A 129 18.20 16.02 -6.02
CA HIS A 129 16.85 15.47 -5.83
C HIS A 129 16.48 14.55 -6.99
N SER A 130 16.77 14.97 -8.21
CA SER A 130 16.56 14.16 -9.40
C SER A 130 17.40 12.87 -9.40
N ARG A 131 18.66 12.91 -8.90
CA ARG A 131 19.48 11.69 -8.71
C ARG A 131 18.86 10.73 -7.68
N LYS A 132 18.31 11.25 -6.58
CA LYS A 132 17.57 10.42 -5.59
C LYS A 132 16.36 9.74 -6.23
N GLY A 133 15.59 10.46 -7.04
CA GLY A 133 14.47 9.90 -7.80
C GLY A 133 14.90 8.80 -8.77
N LEU A 134 15.99 9.03 -9.50
CA LEU A 134 16.57 8.02 -10.41
C LEU A 134 17.00 6.75 -9.66
N LEU A 135 17.69 6.90 -8.53
CA LEU A 135 18.09 5.77 -7.67
C LEU A 135 16.88 5.00 -7.15
N ALA A 136 15.81 5.69 -6.72
CA ALA A 136 14.59 5.03 -6.29
C ALA A 136 13.94 4.21 -7.43
N MET A 137 13.94 4.72 -8.66
CA MET A 137 13.47 3.98 -9.84
C MET A 137 14.33 2.74 -10.13
N VAL A 138 15.66 2.87 -10.07
CA VAL A 138 16.59 1.75 -10.24
C VAL A 138 16.35 0.67 -9.18
N GLN A 139 16.18 1.06 -7.92
CA GLN A 139 15.87 0.13 -6.83
C GLN A 139 14.52 -0.56 -7.03
N LYS A 140 13.49 0.17 -7.45
CA LYS A 140 12.17 -0.40 -7.76
C LYS A 140 12.26 -1.42 -8.89
N ARG A 141 13.03 -1.14 -9.95
CA ARG A 141 13.31 -2.10 -11.02
C ARG A 141 14.04 -3.34 -10.50
N LYS A 142 15.07 -3.16 -9.65
CA LYS A 142 15.79 -4.29 -9.02
C LYS A 142 14.85 -5.17 -8.21
N ARG A 143 13.90 -4.60 -7.47
CA ARG A 143 12.90 -5.36 -6.70
C ARG A 143 12.00 -6.21 -7.61
N PHE A 144 11.52 -5.67 -8.73
CA PHE A 144 10.71 -6.42 -9.68
C PHE A 144 11.50 -7.55 -10.37
N LEU A 145 12.77 -7.31 -10.73
CA LEU A 145 13.62 -8.36 -11.30
C LEU A 145 13.94 -9.46 -10.27
N LYS A 146 14.19 -9.08 -9.02
CA LYS A 146 14.38 -10.05 -7.92
C LYS A 146 13.12 -10.90 -7.70
N TYR A 147 11.95 -10.29 -7.85
CA TYR A 147 10.67 -10.99 -7.82
C TYR A 147 10.55 -12.00 -8.98
N LEU A 148 10.72 -11.56 -10.22
CA LEU A 148 10.61 -12.46 -11.38
C LEU A 148 11.58 -13.62 -11.25
N ARG A 149 12.82 -13.36 -10.83
CA ARG A 149 13.82 -14.41 -10.61
C ARG A 149 13.40 -15.52 -9.65
N ARG A 150 12.66 -15.20 -8.58
CA ARG A 150 12.22 -16.20 -7.58
C ARG A 150 10.96 -16.95 -8.02
N THR A 151 10.09 -16.32 -8.80
CA THR A 151 8.76 -16.86 -9.14
C THR A 151 8.69 -17.47 -10.53
N ASP A 152 9.41 -16.89 -11.49
CA ASP A 152 9.31 -17.20 -12.92
C ASP A 152 10.64 -16.92 -13.63
N TRP A 153 11.47 -17.96 -13.69
CA TRP A 153 12.82 -17.88 -14.23
C TRP A 153 12.83 -17.56 -15.74
N ASP A 154 11.87 -18.10 -16.50
CA ASP A 154 11.80 -17.91 -17.95
C ASP A 154 11.46 -16.45 -18.30
N SER A 155 10.46 -15.88 -17.63
CA SER A 155 10.13 -14.45 -17.74
C SER A 155 11.31 -13.56 -17.35
N TYR A 156 12.03 -13.91 -16.28
CA TYR A 156 13.23 -13.17 -15.86
C TYR A 156 14.32 -13.17 -16.96
N CYS A 157 14.65 -14.33 -17.51
CA CYS A 157 15.61 -14.49 -18.59
C CYS A 157 15.18 -13.71 -19.84
N PHE A 158 13.91 -13.79 -20.22
CA PHE A 158 13.35 -13.05 -21.35
C PHE A 158 13.51 -11.53 -21.18
N VAL A 159 13.08 -11.00 -20.04
CA VAL A 159 13.12 -9.55 -19.75
C VAL A 159 14.55 -9.02 -19.74
N ILE A 160 15.48 -9.73 -19.10
CA ILE A 160 16.89 -9.32 -19.04
C ILE A 160 17.51 -9.31 -20.44
N SER A 161 17.29 -10.37 -21.21
CA SER A 161 17.81 -10.49 -22.58
C SER A 161 17.25 -9.40 -23.47
N LYS A 162 15.94 -9.14 -23.41
CA LYS A 162 15.27 -8.14 -24.25
C LYS A 162 15.68 -6.71 -23.92
N LEU A 163 15.89 -6.40 -22.64
CA LEU A 163 16.23 -5.05 -22.20
C LEU A 163 17.75 -4.77 -22.15
N GLY A 164 18.58 -5.80 -22.36
CA GLY A 164 20.04 -5.73 -22.27
C GLY A 164 20.52 -5.42 -20.85
N LEU A 165 19.85 -5.98 -19.84
CA LEU A 165 20.25 -5.82 -18.44
C LEU A 165 21.31 -6.87 -18.08
N ARG A 166 22.13 -6.60 -17.07
CA ARG A 166 23.05 -7.61 -16.53
C ARG A 166 22.34 -8.42 -15.45
N ASP A 167 22.51 -9.74 -15.48
CA ASP A 167 22.18 -10.58 -14.33
C ASP A 167 23.16 -10.24 -13.21
N ASN A 168 22.63 -9.89 -12.04
CA ASN A 168 23.42 -9.71 -10.84
C ASN A 168 22.74 -10.50 -9.71
N PRO A 169 23.15 -11.77 -9.50
CA PRO A 169 22.64 -12.57 -8.39
C PRO A 169 22.93 -11.87 -7.06
N ASP A 170 21.88 -11.67 -6.25
CA ASP A 170 22.06 -11.20 -4.88
C ASP A 170 22.85 -12.29 -4.13
N HIS A 171 24.15 -12.07 -3.89
CA HIS A 171 25.01 -12.97 -3.12
C HIS A 171 24.62 -12.92 -1.63
N SER A 172 23.49 -13.52 -1.26
CA SER A 172 23.06 -13.67 0.14
C SER A 172 23.05 -15.12 0.61
N HIS A 173 23.69 -16.04 -0.12
CA HIS A 173 24.20 -17.24 0.51
C HIS A 173 25.52 -16.85 1.16
N LYS A 174 25.47 -16.46 2.44
CA LYS A 174 26.64 -16.58 3.30
C LYS A 174 27.04 -18.05 3.22
N ILE A 175 28.04 -18.36 2.41
CA ILE A 175 28.78 -19.61 2.56
C ILE A 175 29.28 -19.52 3.99
N GLN A 176 28.70 -20.29 4.89
CA GLN A 176 29.28 -20.54 6.18
C GLN A 176 30.60 -21.24 5.86
N THR A 177 31.67 -20.47 5.69
CA THR A 177 33.01 -21.03 5.72
C THR A 177 33.18 -21.49 7.17
N SER A 178 32.80 -22.73 7.43
CA SER A 178 33.22 -23.46 8.60
C SER A 178 34.74 -23.44 8.57
N ARG A 179 35.34 -22.54 9.36
CA ARG A 179 36.70 -22.69 9.85
C ARG A 179 36.71 -23.91 10.78
N SER A 180 36.50 -25.09 10.23
CA SER A 180 36.67 -26.37 10.92
C SER A 180 38.07 -26.87 10.61
N GLY A 181 38.95 -26.73 11.59
CA GLY A 181 40.08 -27.63 11.85
C GLY A 181 41.08 -27.85 10.72
N LEU A 182 42.08 -26.98 10.61
CA LEU A 182 43.40 -27.37 10.13
C LEU A 182 44.46 -26.54 10.87
N ALA A 183 44.71 -26.92 12.12
CA ALA A 183 46.02 -26.81 12.74
C ALA A 183 46.30 -28.20 13.30
N ALA A 184 46.68 -29.08 12.38
CA ALA A 184 47.28 -30.36 12.70
C ALA A 184 48.76 -30.11 13.04
N SER A 185 49.21 -30.87 14.04
CA SER A 185 50.60 -31.31 14.29
C SER A 185 51.57 -30.30 14.89
#